data_AF-A0A1V4K1A1-F1
#
_entry.id   AF-A0A1V4K1A1-F1
#
_cell.length_a   1.000
_cell.length_b   1.000
_cell.length_c   1.000
_cell.angle_alpha   90.00
_cell.angle_beta   90.00
_cell.angle_gamma   90.00
#
_symmetry.space_group_name_H-M   'P 1'
#
loop_
_entity.id
_entity.type
_entity.pdbx_description
1 polymer ?
#
loop_
_entity_poly.entity_id
_entity_poly.type
_entity_poly.pdbx_seq_one_letter_code
_entity_poly.pdbx_strand_id
1 'polypeptide(L)'
;MGNGMSKVVKGLYLGNIRDSEDRENLQRNGVTHILSVHNRAEPVLEDMTYLCISASDSSSQNLLQHFKECIKFIHECRLGGGGCLVHCLAGVSRSTTILVAYLMTVTELGWEGCLAATKAVRSYVSPNFGFQQQLQEYEATLLQEYRAWIRRDYGRNPFRDQEELQGLLAGQEQRRLEQQLGSRDQQGAAGGGVASSQARMCDRNGGRRLRQWLIEQIDSDLYPGLIWENEEKTMFRIPWKHAGKQDYNQEVDASIFKAWAVFKGKFKEGDKAEPATWKTRLRCALNKSPDFEEVTDRSQLDISEPYKVYRIVPEEEQKCKAGIANGSNLTDVVEMDCSSSAIDDLMKEPPCVDEYLGIIKRSPSPPQETCRNPLIPDWWVQQPSPALPLMNGYSSYEQHHSGYSQMVISFYYSGRLVGHITTSCTEGCRISVGQPSSHGEKLYAPEALEHVRFPSVDAIQNDRQKQITRKLFGHLERGVLLHSNKQGIFIKRLCQGRVFWSGNTMVYKDRPNKLDRDEVVKIFDTNLFFRDLQFYNNQGHFPDSRVVLCFGEEFPDAVPLRCKLILVQVEQLCVRQVVEEARKTCSSSPMLPIVDETQHDQVYRIFQDICGTHQRPLFRENQQIAV
;
A
#
# COMPACT_ATOMS: atom_id res chain seq x y z
N MET A 1 -20.36 5.22 1.94
CA MET A 1 -20.80 4.48 0.73
C MET A 1 -21.45 3.17 1.15
N GLY A 2 -22.46 2.69 0.42
CA GLY A 2 -23.16 1.44 0.76
C GLY A 2 -24.35 1.15 -0.15
N ASN A 3 -24.12 0.93 -1.45
CA ASN A 3 -25.09 0.19 -2.25
C ASN A 3 -25.05 -1.25 -1.76
N GLY A 4 -26.20 -1.76 -1.31
CA GLY A 4 -26.30 -3.05 -0.61
C GLY A 4 -25.89 -4.28 -1.44
N MET A 5 -26.09 -5.48 -0.89
CA MET A 5 -25.62 -6.70 -1.54
C MET A 5 -26.07 -6.82 -2.99
N SER A 6 -25.12 -7.19 -3.84
CA SER A 6 -25.25 -7.15 -5.28
C SER A 6 -25.40 -8.58 -5.80
N LYS A 7 -26.54 -8.90 -6.41
CA LYS A 7 -26.81 -10.22 -6.99
C LYS A 7 -25.99 -10.41 -8.27
N VAL A 8 -25.03 -11.33 -8.27
CA VAL A 8 -24.13 -11.54 -9.43
C VAL A 8 -24.72 -12.55 -10.41
N VAL A 9 -25.23 -13.67 -9.91
CA VAL A 9 -26.00 -14.67 -10.67
C VAL A 9 -27.14 -15.22 -9.80
N LYS A 10 -28.05 -16.04 -10.34
CA LYS A 10 -29.17 -16.63 -9.58
C LYS A 10 -28.69 -17.35 -8.30
N GLY A 11 -29.06 -16.81 -7.13
CA GLY A 11 -28.74 -17.40 -5.83
C GLY A 11 -27.32 -17.12 -5.32
N LEU A 12 -26.57 -16.20 -5.95
CA LEU A 12 -25.23 -15.80 -5.50
C LEU A 12 -25.12 -14.28 -5.40
N TYR A 13 -24.76 -13.80 -4.21
CA TYR A 13 -24.72 -12.39 -3.86
C TYR A 13 -23.33 -12.00 -3.35
N LEU A 14 -22.89 -10.78 -3.66
CA LEU A 14 -21.64 -10.18 -3.19
C LEU A 14 -21.93 -8.97 -2.31
N GLY A 15 -21.40 -8.93 -1.10
CA GLY A 15 -21.68 -7.85 -0.14
C GLY A 15 -20.54 -7.49 0.80
N ASN A 16 -20.83 -6.51 1.64
CA ASN A 16 -20.00 -6.01 2.74
C ASN A 16 -20.53 -6.53 4.10
N ILE A 17 -19.86 -6.22 5.22
CA ILE A 17 -20.26 -6.71 6.55
C ILE A 17 -21.68 -6.29 6.99
N ARG A 18 -22.13 -5.08 6.59
CA ARG A 18 -23.50 -4.64 6.90
C ARG A 18 -24.55 -5.44 6.13
N ASP A 19 -24.22 -5.89 4.92
CA ASP A 19 -25.12 -6.72 4.12
C ASP A 19 -25.34 -8.11 4.75
N SER A 20 -24.38 -8.63 5.52
CA SER A 20 -24.51 -9.90 6.25
C SER A 20 -25.29 -9.79 7.57
N GLU A 21 -25.57 -8.57 8.03
CA GLU A 21 -26.33 -8.27 9.25
C GLU A 21 -27.79 -7.85 8.94
N ASP A 22 -28.07 -7.45 7.69
CA ASP A 22 -29.38 -7.01 7.20
C ASP A 22 -30.36 -8.18 6.97
N ARG A 23 -30.93 -8.67 8.09
CA ARG A 23 -31.91 -9.77 8.14
C ARG A 23 -33.05 -9.63 7.12
N GLU A 24 -33.61 -8.43 6.95
CA GLU A 24 -34.72 -8.22 6.01
C GLU A 24 -34.29 -8.44 4.57
N ASN A 25 -33.14 -7.89 4.18
CA ASN A 25 -32.63 -7.97 2.82
C ASN A 25 -32.16 -9.38 2.48
N LEU A 26 -31.54 -10.08 3.43
CA LEU A 26 -31.21 -11.51 3.35
C LEU A 26 -32.47 -12.35 3.08
N GLN A 27 -33.50 -12.23 3.92
CA GLN A 27 -34.77 -12.95 3.75
C GLN A 27 -35.48 -12.61 2.43
N ARG A 28 -35.56 -11.32 2.08
CA ARG A 28 -36.18 -10.82 0.83
C ARG A 28 -35.52 -11.41 -0.43
N ASN A 29 -34.23 -11.75 -0.36
CA ASN A 29 -33.47 -12.35 -1.45
C ASN A 29 -33.33 -13.87 -1.35
N GLY A 30 -33.94 -14.52 -0.35
CA GLY A 30 -33.84 -15.96 -0.12
C GLY A 30 -32.45 -16.43 0.28
N VAL A 31 -31.63 -15.55 0.89
CA VAL A 31 -30.32 -15.92 1.39
C VAL A 31 -30.49 -16.78 2.64
N THR A 32 -29.83 -17.94 2.65
CA THR A 32 -29.83 -18.91 3.76
C THR A 32 -28.42 -19.28 4.21
N HIS A 33 -27.41 -18.98 3.39
CA HIS A 33 -26.01 -19.26 3.67
C HIS A 33 -25.17 -17.98 3.56
N ILE A 34 -24.22 -17.80 4.47
CA ILE A 34 -23.32 -16.66 4.52
C ILE A 34 -21.86 -17.16 4.55
N LEU A 35 -21.07 -16.74 3.57
CA LEU A 35 -19.64 -17.02 3.48
C LEU A 35 -18.87 -15.74 3.86
N SER A 36 -18.32 -15.75 5.07
CA SER A 36 -17.64 -14.61 5.70
C SER A 36 -16.14 -14.72 5.53
N VAL A 37 -15.50 -13.75 4.85
CA VAL A 37 -14.04 -13.74 4.59
C VAL A 37 -13.40 -12.49 5.17
N HIS A 38 -13.03 -12.52 6.46
CA HIS A 38 -12.32 -11.43 7.15
C HIS A 38 -11.59 -11.91 8.40
N ASN A 39 -10.73 -11.07 8.99
CA ASN A 39 -9.81 -11.40 10.10
C ASN A 39 -10.49 -11.93 11.39
N ARG A 40 -11.81 -11.81 11.51
CA ARG A 40 -12.64 -12.24 12.64
C ARG A 40 -13.99 -12.75 12.10
N ALA A 41 -13.93 -13.64 11.12
CA ALA A 41 -15.13 -14.23 10.55
C ALA A 41 -15.78 -15.14 11.60
N GLU A 42 -17.00 -14.81 12.01
CA GLU A 42 -17.78 -15.56 13.01
C GLU A 42 -19.28 -15.53 12.65
N PRO A 43 -20.08 -16.55 13.04
CA PRO A 43 -21.53 -16.54 12.85
C PRO A 43 -22.20 -15.43 13.66
N VAL A 44 -23.13 -14.69 13.04
CA VAL A 44 -23.84 -13.56 13.67
C VAL A 44 -25.35 -13.82 13.81
N LEU A 45 -25.94 -14.58 12.87
CA LEU A 45 -27.38 -14.84 12.79
C LEU A 45 -27.68 -16.32 13.04
N GLU A 46 -28.44 -16.66 14.09
CA GLU A 46 -28.71 -18.06 14.50
C GLU A 46 -29.49 -18.89 13.45
N ASP A 47 -30.20 -18.23 12.55
CA ASP A 47 -31.06 -18.78 11.49
C ASP A 47 -30.35 -18.96 10.13
N MET A 48 -29.03 -18.74 10.06
CA MET A 48 -28.24 -18.81 8.83
C MET A 48 -27.12 -19.85 8.93
N THR A 49 -26.82 -20.55 7.83
CA THR A 49 -25.66 -21.44 7.76
C THR A 49 -24.40 -20.64 7.41
N TYR A 50 -23.32 -20.80 8.17
CA TYR A 50 -22.07 -20.04 7.96
C TYR A 50 -20.90 -20.89 7.46
N LEU A 51 -20.06 -20.29 6.61
CA LEU A 51 -18.65 -20.67 6.44
C LEU A 51 -17.78 -19.45 6.70
N CYS A 52 -16.96 -19.52 7.76
CA CYS A 52 -16.16 -18.41 8.25
C CYS A 52 -14.67 -18.62 7.96
N ILE A 53 -14.14 -17.87 7.00
CA ILE A 53 -12.72 -17.90 6.60
C ILE A 53 -11.99 -16.71 7.23
N SER A 54 -11.17 -17.01 8.24
CA SER A 54 -10.32 -16.02 8.92
C SER A 54 -9.13 -15.59 8.05
N ALA A 55 -9.35 -14.57 7.21
CA ALA A 55 -8.36 -14.08 6.24
C ALA A 55 -8.19 -12.55 6.24
N SER A 56 -6.94 -12.10 6.22
CA SER A 56 -6.55 -10.70 6.04
C SER A 56 -6.71 -10.24 4.58
N ASP A 57 -6.81 -8.93 4.34
CA ASP A 57 -6.86 -8.36 2.96
C ASP A 57 -5.45 -8.08 2.38
N SER A 58 -4.42 -8.75 2.91
CA SER A 58 -3.04 -8.62 2.44
C SER A 58 -2.84 -9.33 1.10
N SER A 59 -1.94 -8.82 0.26
CA SER A 59 -1.46 -9.52 -0.93
C SER A 59 -0.67 -10.80 -0.61
N SER A 60 -0.17 -10.95 0.62
CA SER A 60 0.50 -12.16 1.11
C SER A 60 -0.45 -13.21 1.70
N GLN A 61 -1.74 -12.90 1.87
CA GLN A 61 -2.72 -13.86 2.38
C GLN A 61 -2.98 -14.95 1.33
N ASN A 62 -2.81 -16.22 1.71
CA ASN A 62 -3.25 -17.34 0.88
C ASN A 62 -4.77 -17.52 1.04
N LEU A 63 -5.55 -17.21 -0.01
CA LEU A 63 -6.94 -17.59 -0.16
C LEU A 63 -7.11 -18.83 -1.06
N LEU A 64 -6.16 -19.11 -1.96
CA LEU A 64 -6.17 -20.28 -2.85
C LEU A 64 -6.40 -21.59 -2.07
N GLN A 65 -5.78 -21.74 -0.89
CA GLN A 65 -5.96 -22.88 0.01
C GLN A 65 -7.42 -23.10 0.45
N HIS A 66 -8.24 -22.03 0.49
CA HIS A 66 -9.64 -22.05 0.91
C HIS A 66 -10.62 -22.22 -0.27
N PHE A 67 -10.14 -22.22 -1.53
CA PHE A 67 -11.04 -22.25 -2.69
C PHE A 67 -11.93 -23.50 -2.70
N LYS A 68 -11.39 -24.69 -2.38
CA LYS A 68 -12.16 -25.95 -2.45
C LYS A 68 -13.36 -25.97 -1.51
N GLU A 69 -13.17 -25.57 -0.26
CA GLU A 69 -14.25 -25.51 0.74
C GLU A 69 -15.25 -24.39 0.44
N CYS A 70 -14.78 -23.22 0.00
CA CYS A 70 -15.64 -22.11 -0.37
C CYS A 70 -16.51 -22.43 -1.58
N ILE A 71 -15.91 -23.03 -2.63
CA ILE A 71 -16.62 -23.43 -3.84
C ILE A 71 -17.66 -24.50 -3.52
N LYS A 72 -17.30 -25.49 -2.69
CA LYS A 72 -18.23 -26.51 -2.20
C LYS A 72 -19.45 -25.87 -1.53
N PHE A 73 -19.21 -25.01 -0.53
CA PHE A 73 -20.25 -24.36 0.26
C PHE A 73 -21.22 -23.53 -0.59
N ILE A 74 -20.70 -22.73 -1.53
CA ILE A 74 -21.53 -21.96 -2.47
C ILE A 74 -22.34 -22.89 -3.37
N HIS A 75 -21.73 -23.97 -3.88
CA HIS A 75 -22.40 -24.87 -4.82
C HIS A 75 -23.53 -25.66 -4.14
N GLU A 76 -23.27 -26.26 -2.99
CA GLU A 76 -24.26 -27.03 -2.22
C GLU A 76 -25.44 -26.16 -1.77
N CYS A 77 -25.18 -24.93 -1.29
CA CYS A 77 -26.24 -23.96 -0.98
C CYS A 77 -27.18 -23.73 -2.17
N ARG A 78 -26.60 -23.41 -3.35
CA ARG A 78 -27.39 -23.11 -4.55
C ARG A 78 -28.17 -24.34 -5.03
N LEU A 79 -27.57 -25.53 -5.00
CA LEU A 79 -28.24 -26.79 -5.35
C LEU A 79 -29.40 -27.12 -4.40
N GLY A 80 -29.26 -26.79 -3.11
CA GLY A 80 -30.35 -26.86 -2.13
C GLY A 80 -31.47 -25.82 -2.32
N GLY A 81 -31.37 -24.95 -3.34
CA GLY A 81 -32.34 -23.88 -3.63
C GLY A 81 -32.16 -22.60 -2.80
N GLY A 82 -31.14 -22.54 -1.94
CA GLY A 82 -30.83 -21.38 -1.12
C GLY A 82 -29.98 -20.32 -1.82
N GLY A 83 -30.09 -19.07 -1.39
CA GLY A 83 -29.15 -18.01 -1.75
C GLY A 83 -27.91 -18.01 -0.85
N CYS A 84 -26.74 -17.79 -1.44
CA CYS A 84 -25.48 -17.59 -0.71
C CYS A 84 -25.00 -16.14 -0.83
N LEU A 85 -24.72 -15.50 0.30
CA LEU A 85 -24.03 -14.21 0.35
C LEU A 85 -22.55 -14.43 0.66
N VAL A 86 -21.67 -14.03 -0.27
CA VAL A 86 -20.23 -13.99 -0.04
C VAL A 86 -19.84 -12.56 0.35
N HIS A 87 -19.27 -12.37 1.54
CA HIS A 87 -18.91 -11.04 2.03
C HIS A 87 -17.54 -10.96 2.71
N CYS A 88 -16.99 -9.75 2.72
CA CYS A 88 -15.86 -9.35 3.55
C CYS A 88 -16.21 -7.99 4.17
N LEU A 89 -15.23 -7.28 4.75
CA LEU A 89 -15.50 -5.98 5.37
C LEU A 89 -16.17 -4.98 4.40
N ALA A 90 -15.72 -4.90 3.14
CA ALA A 90 -16.19 -3.91 2.16
C ALA A 90 -16.91 -4.51 0.92
N GLY A 91 -16.82 -5.82 0.70
CA GLY A 91 -17.32 -6.44 -0.54
C GLY A 91 -16.57 -5.99 -1.79
N VAL A 92 -15.24 -5.89 -1.69
CA VAL A 92 -14.36 -5.35 -2.73
C VAL A 92 -13.29 -6.35 -3.17
N SER A 93 -12.57 -6.93 -2.20
CA SER A 93 -11.37 -7.74 -2.45
C SER A 93 -11.56 -9.22 -2.07
N ARG A 94 -11.26 -9.63 -0.82
CA ARG A 94 -11.39 -11.03 -0.33
C ARG A 94 -12.62 -11.81 -0.82
N SER A 95 -13.82 -11.28 -0.63
CA SER A 95 -15.06 -11.96 -1.04
C SER A 95 -15.24 -12.01 -2.55
N THR A 96 -14.81 -10.98 -3.27
CA THR A 96 -14.74 -10.97 -4.74
C THR A 96 -13.82 -12.07 -5.23
N THR A 97 -12.65 -12.29 -4.60
CA THR A 97 -11.73 -13.37 -4.96
C THR A 97 -12.40 -14.73 -4.90
N ILE A 98 -13.05 -15.05 -3.76
CA ILE A 98 -13.76 -16.32 -3.58
C ILE A 98 -14.91 -16.47 -4.56
N LEU A 99 -15.68 -15.42 -4.80
CA LEU A 99 -16.80 -15.43 -5.75
C LEU A 99 -16.31 -15.61 -7.20
N VAL A 100 -15.24 -14.94 -7.61
CA VAL A 100 -14.64 -15.10 -8.95
C VAL A 100 -14.09 -16.51 -9.13
N ALA A 101 -13.40 -17.08 -8.13
CA ALA A 101 -12.94 -18.46 -8.16
C ALA A 101 -14.10 -19.46 -8.33
N TYR A 102 -15.22 -19.24 -7.62
CA TYR A 102 -16.45 -20.02 -7.83
C TYR A 102 -16.98 -19.89 -9.27
N LEU A 103 -17.15 -18.66 -9.77
CA LEU A 103 -17.66 -18.42 -11.12
C LEU A 103 -16.79 -19.08 -12.21
N MET A 104 -15.47 -18.96 -12.12
CA MET A 104 -14.53 -19.63 -13.05
C MET A 104 -14.76 -21.15 -13.07
N THR A 105 -15.07 -21.73 -11.91
CA THR A 105 -15.21 -23.19 -11.73
C THR A 105 -16.51 -23.73 -12.34
N VAL A 106 -17.58 -22.94 -12.33
CA VAL A 106 -18.91 -23.37 -12.81
C VAL A 106 -19.27 -22.84 -14.20
N THR A 107 -18.38 -22.05 -14.81
CA THR A 107 -18.48 -21.51 -16.18
C THR A 107 -17.25 -21.89 -17.00
N GLU A 108 -17.20 -21.50 -18.27
CA GLU A 108 -16.03 -21.69 -19.14
C GLU A 108 -15.02 -20.52 -19.06
N LEU A 109 -15.44 -19.38 -18.49
CA LEU A 109 -14.65 -18.15 -18.41
C LEU A 109 -13.41 -18.27 -17.50
N GLY A 110 -12.35 -17.54 -17.86
CA GLY A 110 -11.18 -17.29 -17.01
C GLY A 110 -11.41 -16.16 -16.00
N TRP A 111 -10.40 -15.90 -15.16
CA TRP A 111 -10.50 -14.96 -14.04
C TRP A 111 -10.83 -13.53 -14.48
N GLU A 112 -10.25 -13.06 -15.59
CA GLU A 112 -10.50 -11.73 -16.14
C GLU A 112 -11.97 -11.55 -16.55
N GLY A 113 -12.54 -12.55 -17.24
CA GLY A 113 -13.93 -12.55 -17.69
C GLY A 113 -14.92 -12.58 -16.53
N CYS A 114 -14.69 -13.46 -15.55
CA CYS A 114 -15.51 -13.51 -14.34
C CYS A 114 -15.41 -12.23 -13.49
N LEU A 115 -14.22 -11.63 -13.37
CA LEU A 115 -14.05 -10.37 -12.67
C LEU A 115 -14.70 -9.19 -13.41
N ALA A 116 -14.59 -9.14 -14.75
CA ALA A 116 -15.26 -8.14 -15.58
C ALA A 116 -16.78 -8.22 -15.47
N ALA A 117 -17.36 -9.42 -15.55
CA ALA A 117 -18.80 -9.63 -15.34
C ALA A 117 -19.23 -9.23 -13.92
N THR A 118 -18.40 -9.51 -12.89
CA THR A 118 -18.66 -9.05 -11.52
C THR A 118 -18.60 -7.52 -11.41
N LYS A 119 -17.67 -6.84 -12.11
CA LYS A 119 -17.61 -5.37 -12.20
C LYS A 119 -18.82 -4.77 -12.91
N ALA A 120 -19.42 -5.45 -13.89
CA ALA A 120 -20.65 -5.00 -14.54
C ALA A 120 -21.86 -4.93 -13.57
N VAL A 121 -21.79 -5.66 -12.45
CA VAL A 121 -22.79 -5.65 -11.36
C VAL A 121 -22.37 -4.73 -10.20
N ARG A 122 -21.09 -4.72 -9.83
CA ARG A 122 -20.53 -3.95 -8.70
C ARG A 122 -19.22 -3.28 -9.14
N SER A 123 -19.32 -2.09 -9.74
CA SER A 123 -18.24 -1.40 -10.48
C SER A 123 -16.91 -1.24 -9.73
N TYR A 124 -16.97 -1.12 -8.41
CA TYR A 124 -15.83 -0.86 -7.54
C TYR A 124 -15.19 -2.13 -6.94
N VAL A 125 -15.57 -3.35 -7.39
CA VAL A 125 -14.84 -4.56 -6.96
C VAL A 125 -13.42 -4.55 -7.53
N SER A 126 -12.46 -4.86 -6.66
CA SER A 126 -11.04 -4.87 -6.99
C SER A 126 -10.31 -5.79 -5.99
N PRO A 127 -10.18 -7.09 -6.30
CA PRO A 127 -9.25 -7.98 -5.59
C PRO A 127 -7.86 -7.35 -5.52
N ASN A 128 -7.20 -7.45 -4.37
CA ASN A 128 -5.81 -7.01 -4.27
C ASN A 128 -4.92 -7.80 -5.26
N PHE A 129 -3.73 -7.27 -5.58
CA PHE A 129 -2.87 -7.86 -6.60
C PHE A 129 -2.47 -9.33 -6.30
N GLY A 130 -2.22 -9.67 -5.03
CA GLY A 130 -1.89 -11.04 -4.64
C GLY A 130 -3.05 -12.02 -4.82
N PHE A 131 -4.29 -11.56 -4.65
CA PHE A 131 -5.49 -12.33 -4.97
C PHE A 131 -5.74 -12.45 -6.48
N GLN A 132 -5.43 -11.43 -7.28
CA GLN A 132 -5.46 -11.54 -8.74
C GLN A 132 -4.43 -12.58 -9.22
N GLN A 133 -3.22 -12.57 -8.66
CA GLN A 133 -2.21 -13.60 -8.93
C GLN A 133 -2.68 -15.01 -8.52
N GLN A 134 -3.36 -15.16 -7.36
CA GLN A 134 -3.92 -16.46 -6.95
C GLN A 134 -5.08 -16.93 -7.85
N LEU A 135 -5.87 -16.02 -8.43
CA LEU A 135 -6.88 -16.38 -9.43
C LEU A 135 -6.23 -16.81 -10.76
N GLN A 136 -5.15 -16.15 -11.17
CA GLN A 136 -4.36 -16.53 -12.33
C GLN A 136 -3.65 -17.88 -12.13
N GLU A 137 -3.08 -18.12 -10.94
CA GLU A 137 -2.48 -19.40 -10.54
C GLU A 137 -3.55 -20.49 -10.53
N TYR A 138 -4.72 -20.23 -9.95
CA TYR A 138 -5.86 -21.14 -9.95
C TYR A 138 -6.27 -21.54 -11.38
N GLU A 139 -6.40 -20.57 -12.29
CA GLU A 139 -6.70 -20.81 -13.71
C GLU A 139 -5.66 -21.71 -14.38
N ALA A 140 -4.37 -21.45 -14.12
CA ALA A 140 -3.26 -22.17 -14.73
C ALA A 140 -3.04 -23.59 -14.18
N THR A 141 -3.37 -23.84 -12.90
CA THR A 141 -2.93 -25.06 -12.18
C THR A 141 -4.06 -25.98 -11.73
N LEU A 142 -5.16 -25.44 -11.21
CA LEU A 142 -6.17 -26.21 -10.46
C LEU A 142 -7.57 -26.17 -11.10
N LEU A 143 -7.87 -25.13 -11.89
CA LEU A 143 -9.22 -24.88 -12.41
C LEU A 143 -9.80 -26.05 -13.21
N GLN A 144 -8.99 -26.75 -14.00
CA GLN A 144 -9.44 -27.91 -14.78
C GLN A 144 -9.76 -29.11 -13.88
N GLU A 145 -8.98 -29.34 -12.83
CA GLU A 145 -9.28 -30.36 -11.81
C GLU A 145 -10.58 -30.02 -11.09
N TYR A 146 -10.78 -28.76 -10.69
CA TYR A 146 -11.96 -28.32 -9.95
C TYR A 146 -13.23 -28.33 -10.82
N ARG A 147 -13.13 -27.95 -12.10
CA ARG A 147 -14.20 -28.13 -13.10
C ARG A 147 -14.57 -29.61 -13.28
N ALA A 148 -13.59 -30.51 -13.31
CA ALA A 148 -13.83 -31.94 -13.39
C ALA A 148 -14.45 -32.50 -12.10
N TRP A 149 -13.97 -32.05 -10.94
CA TRP A 149 -14.50 -32.39 -9.61
C TRP A 149 -15.97 -32.00 -9.45
N ILE A 150 -16.35 -30.75 -9.78
CA ILE A 150 -17.76 -30.33 -9.71
C ILE A 150 -18.65 -31.20 -10.61
N ARG A 151 -18.23 -31.47 -11.86
CA ARG A 151 -18.98 -32.35 -12.77
C ARG A 151 -19.09 -33.78 -12.29
N ARG A 152 -18.08 -34.30 -11.61
CA ARG A 152 -18.05 -35.67 -11.09
C ARG A 152 -18.92 -35.83 -9.84
N ASP A 153 -18.84 -34.89 -8.91
CA ASP A 153 -19.48 -35.00 -7.59
C ASP A 153 -20.94 -34.51 -7.60
N TYR A 154 -21.28 -33.51 -8.45
CA TYR A 154 -22.63 -32.91 -8.51
C TYR A 154 -23.32 -33.05 -9.88
N GLY A 155 -22.65 -33.62 -10.89
CA GLY A 155 -23.22 -33.82 -12.22
C GLY A 155 -23.29 -32.54 -13.07
N ARG A 156 -24.38 -32.37 -13.82
CA ARG A 156 -24.58 -31.20 -14.69
C ARG A 156 -25.09 -30.01 -13.86
N ASN A 157 -24.34 -28.90 -13.87
CA ASN A 157 -24.77 -27.63 -13.27
C ASN A 157 -26.17 -27.22 -13.81
N PRO A 158 -27.20 -27.07 -12.95
CA PRO A 158 -28.55 -26.67 -13.38
C PRO A 158 -28.70 -25.15 -13.57
N PHE A 159 -27.71 -24.34 -13.17
CA PHE A 159 -27.73 -22.88 -13.30
C PHE A 159 -27.22 -22.43 -14.67
N ARG A 160 -27.78 -21.34 -15.19
CA ARG A 160 -27.36 -20.70 -16.45
C ARG A 160 -26.25 -19.68 -16.21
N ASP A 161 -25.25 -20.07 -15.41
CA ASP A 161 -24.18 -19.19 -14.95
C ASP A 161 -23.37 -18.65 -16.15
N GLN A 162 -23.15 -19.46 -17.18
CA GLN A 162 -22.46 -19.07 -18.40
C GLN A 162 -23.22 -17.95 -19.14
N GLU A 163 -24.52 -18.14 -19.38
CA GLU A 163 -25.35 -17.19 -20.11
C GLU A 163 -25.61 -15.89 -19.31
N GLU A 164 -25.79 -16.00 -18.00
CA GLU A 164 -25.93 -14.84 -17.10
C GLU A 164 -24.66 -13.95 -17.14
N LEU A 165 -23.45 -14.53 -17.04
CA LEU A 165 -22.20 -13.75 -17.13
C LEU A 165 -21.94 -13.18 -18.54
N GLN A 166 -22.23 -13.93 -19.60
CA GLN A 166 -22.10 -13.44 -20.98
C GLN A 166 -23.03 -12.25 -21.26
N GLY A 167 -24.27 -12.30 -20.75
CA GLY A 167 -25.22 -11.17 -20.84
C GLY A 167 -24.73 -9.91 -20.12
N LEU A 168 -24.10 -10.06 -18.95
CA LEU A 168 -23.50 -8.94 -18.21
C LEU A 168 -22.34 -8.28 -18.99
N LEU A 169 -21.47 -9.09 -19.60
CA LEU A 169 -20.35 -8.60 -20.42
C LEU A 169 -20.85 -7.87 -21.68
N ALA A 170 -21.76 -8.48 -22.44
CA ALA A 170 -22.36 -7.86 -23.63
C ALA A 170 -23.09 -6.56 -23.30
N GLY A 171 -23.83 -6.51 -22.18
CA GLY A 171 -24.47 -5.27 -21.70
C GLY A 171 -23.47 -4.20 -21.26
N GLN A 172 -22.28 -4.57 -20.78
CA GLN A 172 -21.22 -3.60 -20.47
C GLN A 172 -20.56 -3.05 -21.74
N GLU A 173 -20.30 -3.90 -22.73
CA GLU A 173 -19.76 -3.51 -24.03
C GLU A 173 -20.74 -2.60 -24.78
N GLN A 174 -22.02 -2.96 -24.84
CA GLN A 174 -23.06 -2.13 -25.46
C GLN A 174 -23.14 -0.74 -24.81
N ARG A 175 -23.13 -0.64 -23.47
CA ARG A 175 -23.12 0.66 -22.78
C ARG A 175 -21.85 1.48 -23.07
N ARG A 176 -20.69 0.82 -23.25
CA ARG A 176 -19.43 1.48 -23.65
C ARG A 176 -19.49 1.98 -25.10
N LEU A 177 -20.10 1.22 -26.01
CA LEU A 177 -20.33 1.61 -27.39
C LEU A 177 -21.38 2.73 -27.50
N GLU A 178 -22.45 2.70 -26.71
CA GLU A 178 -23.47 3.76 -26.64
C GLU A 178 -22.90 5.07 -26.08
N GLN A 179 -22.00 5.02 -25.10
CA GLN A 179 -21.27 6.22 -24.65
C GLN A 179 -20.36 6.79 -25.76
N GLN A 180 -19.79 5.94 -26.63
CA GLN A 180 -19.00 6.37 -27.79
C GLN A 180 -19.87 6.86 -28.97
N LEU A 181 -21.06 6.30 -29.18
CA LEU A 181 -21.99 6.66 -30.26
C LEU A 181 -22.86 7.88 -29.91
N GLY A 182 -23.29 8.03 -28.65
CA GLY A 182 -23.93 9.25 -28.15
C GLY A 182 -23.02 10.49 -28.21
N SER A 183 -21.71 10.28 -28.36
CA SER A 183 -20.73 11.33 -28.66
C SER A 183 -20.65 11.69 -30.16
N ARG A 184 -21.21 10.86 -31.06
CA ARG A 184 -21.25 11.07 -32.51
C ARG A 184 -22.58 11.60 -33.04
N ASP A 185 -23.72 11.17 -32.49
CA ASP A 185 -25.03 11.61 -33.00
C ASP A 185 -25.34 13.10 -32.75
N GLN A 186 -24.61 13.77 -31.86
CA GLN A 186 -24.62 15.24 -31.76
C GLN A 186 -23.98 15.97 -32.96
N GLN A 187 -23.35 15.25 -33.90
CA GLN A 187 -22.77 15.80 -35.13
C GLN A 187 -23.56 15.47 -36.40
N GLY A 188 -24.64 14.66 -36.31
CA GLY A 188 -25.32 14.10 -37.50
C GLY A 188 -26.56 14.86 -38.02
N ALA A 189 -27.20 15.71 -37.21
CA ALA A 189 -28.56 16.20 -37.48
C ALA A 189 -28.67 17.71 -37.74
N ALA A 190 -28.12 18.21 -38.87
CA ALA A 190 -28.35 19.58 -39.34
C ALA A 190 -28.23 19.72 -40.87
N GLY A 191 -29.08 19.02 -41.63
CA GLY A 191 -29.08 18.98 -43.10
C GLY A 191 -30.39 19.40 -43.76
N GLY A 192 -30.70 20.70 -43.76
CA GLY A 192 -31.69 21.33 -44.67
C GLY A 192 -33.13 21.50 -44.14
N GLY A 193 -33.66 22.73 -44.14
CA GLY A 193 -35.12 22.96 -44.10
C GLY A 193 -35.71 24.03 -43.17
N VAL A 194 -35.20 25.28 -43.19
CA VAL A 194 -35.96 26.51 -42.86
C VAL A 194 -36.49 26.72 -41.41
N ALA A 195 -35.77 27.57 -40.67
CA ALA A 195 -36.26 28.53 -39.67
C ALA A 195 -37.19 28.08 -38.51
N SER A 196 -36.59 27.75 -37.35
CA SER A 196 -36.58 28.68 -36.19
C SER A 196 -35.81 28.13 -34.98
N SER A 197 -35.12 29.02 -34.26
CA SER A 197 -34.76 28.91 -32.84
C SER A 197 -34.25 27.57 -32.27
N GLN A 198 -33.04 27.12 -32.64
CA GLN A 198 -32.17 26.42 -31.67
C GLN A 198 -30.65 26.58 -31.86
N ALA A 199 -30.19 27.49 -32.72
CA ALA A 199 -28.80 27.97 -32.75
C ALA A 199 -28.49 28.92 -31.56
N ARG A 200 -28.69 28.47 -30.32
CA ARG A 200 -28.32 29.17 -29.07
C ARG A 200 -28.11 28.20 -27.90
N MET A 201 -27.00 27.47 -27.88
CA MET A 201 -26.52 26.86 -26.62
C MET A 201 -25.00 26.73 -26.43
N CYS A 202 -24.18 27.14 -27.42
CA CYS A 202 -22.73 27.29 -27.24
C CYS A 202 -22.29 28.70 -26.79
N ASP A 203 -23.24 29.59 -26.45
CA ASP A 203 -22.99 31.03 -26.31
C ASP A 203 -23.70 31.66 -25.09
N ARG A 204 -23.82 30.89 -23.98
CA ARG A 204 -24.55 31.35 -22.78
C ARG A 204 -23.96 30.97 -21.42
N ASN A 205 -22.68 30.59 -21.36
CA ASN A 205 -21.89 30.58 -20.12
C ASN A 205 -20.42 30.76 -20.48
N GLY A 206 -19.91 31.99 -20.31
CA GLY A 206 -18.48 32.29 -20.44
C GLY A 206 -17.64 31.44 -19.47
N GLY A 207 -16.40 31.14 -19.88
CA GLY A 207 -15.54 30.07 -19.35
C GLY A 207 -15.79 29.64 -17.89
N ARG A 208 -16.29 28.41 -17.68
CA ARG A 208 -16.46 27.84 -16.34
C ARG A 208 -15.09 27.85 -15.63
N ARG A 209 -15.05 28.38 -14.41
CA ARG A 209 -13.83 28.42 -13.57
C ARG A 209 -13.33 27.00 -13.32
N LEU A 210 -12.01 26.82 -13.21
CA LEU A 210 -11.34 25.52 -12.95
C LEU A 210 -12.03 24.76 -11.80
N ARG A 211 -12.37 25.46 -10.71
CA ARG A 211 -13.12 24.92 -9.58
C ARG A 211 -14.42 24.24 -9.98
N GLN A 212 -15.30 24.95 -10.68
CA GLN A 212 -16.61 24.42 -11.08
C GLN A 212 -16.45 23.22 -12.03
N TRP A 213 -15.57 23.35 -13.02
CA TRP A 213 -15.32 22.26 -13.97
C TRP A 213 -14.77 21.00 -13.29
N LEU A 214 -13.84 21.16 -12.35
CA LEU A 214 -13.20 20.04 -11.66
C LEU A 214 -14.16 19.35 -10.68
N ILE A 215 -15.00 20.12 -9.97
CA ILE A 215 -16.11 19.58 -9.16
C ILE A 215 -17.04 18.71 -10.01
N GLU A 216 -17.44 19.21 -11.19
CA GLU A 216 -18.26 18.46 -12.14
C GLU A 216 -17.55 17.19 -12.65
N GLN A 217 -16.22 17.22 -12.84
CA GLN A 217 -15.48 16.00 -13.25
C GLN A 217 -15.36 14.99 -12.11
N ILE A 218 -15.20 15.42 -10.86
CA ILE A 218 -15.17 14.52 -9.69
C ILE A 218 -16.55 13.88 -9.50
N ASP A 219 -17.63 14.67 -9.54
CA ASP A 219 -19.01 14.17 -9.40
C ASP A 219 -19.51 13.36 -10.60
N SER A 220 -18.76 13.31 -11.71
CA SER A 220 -19.11 12.50 -12.88
C SER A 220 -18.73 11.01 -12.76
N ASP A 221 -17.83 10.66 -11.83
CA ASP A 221 -17.19 9.34 -11.70
C ASP A 221 -16.53 8.79 -13.00
N LEU A 222 -16.32 9.63 -14.03
CA LEU A 222 -15.77 9.22 -15.34
C LEU A 222 -14.27 8.95 -15.33
N TYR A 223 -13.53 9.45 -14.34
CA TYR A 223 -12.07 9.44 -14.31
C TYR A 223 -11.55 8.56 -13.16
N PRO A 224 -11.03 7.35 -13.45
CA PRO A 224 -10.60 6.41 -12.41
C PRO A 224 -9.62 7.03 -11.42
N GLY A 225 -9.99 7.04 -10.14
CA GLY A 225 -9.16 7.55 -9.05
C GLY A 225 -9.24 9.06 -8.80
N LEU A 226 -10.01 9.82 -9.59
CA LEU A 226 -10.43 11.19 -9.28
C LEU A 226 -11.70 11.13 -8.41
N ILE A 227 -11.58 11.26 -7.09
CA ILE A 227 -12.72 11.17 -6.16
C ILE A 227 -12.62 12.17 -5.01
N TRP A 228 -13.74 12.41 -4.32
CA TRP A 228 -13.77 13.06 -3.01
C TRP A 228 -13.09 12.20 -1.94
N GLU A 229 -12.25 12.84 -1.13
CA GLU A 229 -11.49 12.26 -0.03
C GLU A 229 -12.27 12.33 1.31
N ASN A 230 -13.25 13.24 1.40
CA ASN A 230 -14.12 13.41 2.57
C ASN A 230 -15.58 13.66 2.19
N GLU A 231 -16.49 13.29 3.09
CA GLU A 231 -17.95 13.38 2.90
C GLU A 231 -18.44 14.83 2.76
N GLU A 232 -17.72 15.80 3.33
CA GLU A 232 -18.00 17.24 3.23
C GLU A 232 -17.70 17.83 1.83
N LYS A 233 -17.13 17.05 0.91
CA LYS A 233 -16.66 17.50 -0.43
C LYS A 233 -15.74 18.73 -0.39
N THR A 234 -14.82 18.78 0.57
CA THR A 234 -13.81 19.86 0.70
C THR A 234 -12.40 19.41 0.34
N MET A 235 -12.14 18.11 0.19
CA MET A 235 -10.88 17.55 -0.29
C MET A 235 -11.14 16.47 -1.33
N PHE A 236 -10.31 16.41 -2.36
CA PHE A 236 -10.38 15.40 -3.42
C PHE A 236 -8.97 14.95 -3.81
N ARG A 237 -8.86 13.75 -4.39
CA ARG A 237 -7.60 13.22 -4.91
C ARG A 237 -7.59 13.16 -6.43
N ILE A 238 -6.45 13.45 -7.05
CA ILE A 238 -6.20 13.35 -8.50
C ILE A 238 -5.15 12.25 -8.75
N PRO A 239 -5.38 11.31 -9.68
CA PRO A 239 -4.36 10.36 -10.14
C PRO A 239 -3.10 11.08 -10.65
N TRP A 240 -1.93 10.58 -10.29
CA TRP A 240 -0.65 11.25 -10.54
C TRP A 240 0.43 10.34 -11.12
N LYS A 241 0.05 9.24 -11.78
CA LYS A 241 0.98 8.27 -12.39
C LYS A 241 1.96 8.96 -13.36
N HIS A 242 3.19 8.44 -13.41
CA HIS A 242 4.26 8.99 -14.24
C HIS A 242 4.34 8.22 -15.56
N ALA A 243 4.44 8.96 -16.68
CA ALA A 243 4.49 8.40 -18.03
C ALA A 243 5.68 7.45 -18.31
N GLY A 244 6.70 7.46 -17.44
CA GLY A 244 7.85 6.54 -17.49
C GLY A 244 7.67 5.23 -16.71
N LYS A 245 6.53 5.00 -16.03
CA LYS A 245 6.23 3.68 -15.44
C LYS A 245 5.85 2.69 -16.56
N GLN A 246 6.21 1.41 -16.42
CA GLN A 246 5.91 0.37 -17.42
C GLN A 246 4.41 0.04 -17.52
N ASP A 247 3.66 0.29 -16.44
CA ASP A 247 2.21 0.10 -16.31
C ASP A 247 1.41 1.40 -16.52
N TYR A 248 1.98 2.37 -17.24
CA TYR A 248 1.31 3.62 -17.60
C TYR A 248 0.44 3.44 -18.85
N ASN A 249 -0.87 3.58 -18.68
CA ASN A 249 -1.84 3.60 -19.78
C ASN A 249 -2.25 5.05 -20.05
N GLN A 250 -1.81 5.61 -21.18
CA GLN A 250 -2.13 6.98 -21.57
C GLN A 250 -3.64 7.29 -21.60
N GLU A 251 -4.50 6.36 -22.00
CA GLU A 251 -5.95 6.62 -22.08
C GLU A 251 -6.58 6.76 -20.70
N VAL A 252 -6.08 6.00 -19.71
CA VAL A 252 -6.60 5.98 -18.33
C VAL A 252 -5.89 7.02 -17.47
N ASP A 253 -4.55 6.96 -17.39
CA ASP A 253 -3.72 7.81 -16.53
C ASP A 253 -3.63 9.25 -17.02
N ALA A 254 -3.85 9.51 -18.32
CA ALA A 254 -3.92 10.86 -18.86
C ALA A 254 -5.35 11.40 -19.02
N SER A 255 -6.38 10.61 -18.70
CA SER A 255 -7.80 10.92 -18.98
C SER A 255 -8.24 12.31 -18.49
N ILE A 256 -8.08 12.61 -17.19
CA ILE A 256 -8.46 13.91 -16.61
C ILE A 256 -7.60 15.07 -17.13
N PHE A 257 -6.32 14.81 -17.43
CA PHE A 257 -5.42 15.82 -18.01
C PHE A 257 -5.80 16.14 -19.46
N LYS A 258 -6.15 15.13 -20.26
CA LYS A 258 -6.70 15.26 -21.62
C LYS A 258 -8.03 16.04 -21.58
N ALA A 259 -8.92 15.70 -20.66
CA ALA A 259 -10.20 16.38 -20.49
C ALA A 259 -10.03 17.88 -20.18
N TRP A 260 -9.07 18.25 -19.32
CA TRP A 260 -8.74 19.66 -19.07
C TRP A 260 -8.20 20.37 -20.32
N ALA A 261 -7.35 19.70 -21.11
CA ALA A 261 -6.80 20.25 -22.35
C ALA A 261 -7.89 20.48 -23.42
N VAL A 262 -8.84 19.55 -23.55
CA VAL A 262 -10.04 19.69 -24.40
C VAL A 262 -10.93 20.82 -23.90
N PHE A 263 -11.24 20.86 -22.60
CA PHE A 263 -12.09 21.89 -22.00
C PHE A 263 -11.52 23.31 -22.18
N LYS A 264 -10.20 23.48 -22.10
CA LYS A 264 -9.51 24.75 -22.39
C LYS A 264 -9.29 25.01 -23.89
N GLY A 265 -9.76 24.14 -24.79
CA GLY A 265 -9.63 24.28 -26.24
C GLY A 265 -8.18 24.18 -26.76
N LYS A 266 -7.25 23.67 -25.95
CA LYS A 266 -5.80 23.56 -26.28
C LYS A 266 -5.39 22.15 -26.73
N PHE A 267 -6.37 21.31 -27.12
CA PHE A 267 -6.25 20.00 -27.76
C PHE A 267 -7.57 19.65 -28.47
N LYS A 268 -7.50 19.12 -29.69
CA LYS A 268 -8.63 18.59 -30.47
C LYS A 268 -8.39 17.13 -30.86
N GLU A 269 -9.47 16.40 -31.12
CA GLU A 269 -9.38 15.00 -31.51
C GLU A 269 -8.77 14.87 -32.92
N GLY A 270 -7.55 14.31 -32.99
CA GLY A 270 -6.70 14.29 -34.17
C GLY A 270 -5.34 14.98 -33.97
N ASP A 271 -5.20 15.84 -32.96
CA ASP A 271 -3.90 16.42 -32.58
C ASP A 271 -2.97 15.34 -31.99
N LYS A 272 -1.65 15.54 -32.10
CA LYS A 272 -0.65 14.68 -31.46
C LYS A 272 -0.85 14.72 -29.93
N ALA A 273 -1.01 13.55 -29.33
CA ALA A 273 -1.22 13.44 -27.89
C ALA A 273 0.05 13.75 -27.09
N GLU A 274 -0.05 14.63 -26.09
CA GLU A 274 1.06 15.02 -25.21
C GLU A 274 0.67 15.00 -23.72
N PRO A 275 0.63 13.81 -23.09
CA PRO A 275 0.20 13.66 -21.69
C PRO A 275 1.01 14.50 -20.69
N ALA A 276 2.32 14.65 -20.92
CA ALA A 276 3.20 15.47 -20.08
C ALA A 276 2.84 16.97 -20.14
N THR A 277 2.51 17.46 -21.33
CA THR A 277 2.05 18.84 -21.57
C THR A 277 0.70 19.08 -20.88
N TRP A 278 -0.25 18.14 -21.01
CA TRP A 278 -1.56 18.24 -20.36
C TRP A 278 -1.47 18.21 -18.83
N LYS A 279 -0.70 17.26 -18.27
CA LYS A 279 -0.46 17.14 -16.83
C LYS A 279 0.22 18.40 -16.27
N THR A 280 1.16 18.98 -17.01
CA THR A 280 1.79 20.25 -16.64
C THR A 280 0.80 21.41 -16.66
N ARG A 281 -0.05 21.52 -17.68
CA ARG A 281 -1.08 22.57 -17.77
C ARG A 281 -2.10 22.50 -16.62
N LEU A 282 -2.60 21.31 -16.24
CA LEU A 282 -3.51 21.18 -15.10
C LEU A 282 -2.80 21.46 -13.76
N ARG A 283 -1.58 20.94 -13.56
CA ARG A 283 -0.75 21.27 -12.38
C ARG A 283 -0.56 22.77 -12.21
N CYS A 284 -0.20 23.48 -13.28
CA CYS A 284 -0.03 24.94 -13.23
C CYS A 284 -1.35 25.67 -12.95
N ALA A 285 -2.48 25.17 -13.46
CA ALA A 285 -3.79 25.76 -13.21
C ALA A 285 -4.24 25.57 -11.75
N LEU A 286 -4.00 24.39 -11.16
CA LEU A 286 -4.26 24.11 -9.74
C LEU A 286 -3.36 24.99 -8.84
N ASN A 287 -2.04 24.97 -9.07
CA ASN A 287 -1.09 25.68 -8.21
C ASN A 287 -1.18 27.22 -8.31
N LYS A 288 -1.73 27.77 -9.40
CA LYS A 288 -1.97 29.23 -9.55
C LYS A 288 -3.37 29.66 -9.10
N SER A 289 -4.29 28.72 -8.83
CA SER A 289 -5.66 29.04 -8.46
C SER A 289 -5.78 29.24 -6.95
N PRO A 290 -6.41 30.33 -6.47
CA PRO A 290 -6.65 30.52 -5.04
C PRO A 290 -7.73 29.58 -4.48
N ASP A 291 -8.46 28.87 -5.35
CA ASP A 291 -9.49 27.90 -4.97
C ASP A 291 -8.92 26.60 -4.40
N PHE A 292 -7.62 26.31 -4.59
CA PHE A 292 -7.03 25.02 -4.27
C PHE A 292 -5.74 25.11 -3.44
N GLU A 293 -5.53 24.12 -2.59
CA GLU A 293 -4.37 23.97 -1.74
C GLU A 293 -3.91 22.51 -1.74
N GLU A 294 -2.65 22.23 -2.07
CA GLU A 294 -2.15 20.85 -2.12
C GLU A 294 -1.90 20.32 -0.69
N VAL A 295 -2.60 19.26 -0.30
CA VAL A 295 -2.43 18.60 0.99
C VAL A 295 -1.36 17.52 0.83
N THR A 296 -0.10 17.96 0.89
CA THR A 296 1.08 17.12 0.64
C THR A 296 1.17 15.93 1.59
N ASP A 297 0.79 16.08 2.86
CA ASP A 297 0.85 15.00 3.86
C ASP A 297 -0.12 13.85 3.59
N ARG A 298 -1.23 14.10 2.89
CA ARG A 298 -2.16 13.06 2.42
C ARG A 298 -1.85 12.57 1.00
N SER A 299 -0.92 13.23 0.31
CA SER A 299 -0.54 12.86 -1.05
C SER A 299 0.40 11.67 -1.04
N GLN A 300 0.13 10.68 -1.88
CA GLN A 300 0.86 9.43 -1.90
C GLN A 300 1.38 9.15 -3.31
N LEU A 301 2.67 9.42 -3.49
CA LEU A 301 3.34 9.37 -4.79
C LEU A 301 4.22 8.12 -4.96
N ASP A 302 4.61 7.45 -3.86
CA ASP A 302 5.44 6.25 -3.94
C ASP A 302 4.66 5.00 -4.36
N ILE A 303 3.32 5.00 -4.30
CA ILE A 303 2.42 3.84 -4.45
C ILE A 303 2.20 3.35 -5.91
N SER A 304 1.46 2.24 -6.05
CA SER A 304 1.03 1.66 -7.34
C SER A 304 0.26 2.65 -8.19
N GLU A 305 -0.84 3.15 -7.65
CA GLU A 305 -1.76 4.13 -8.25
C GLU A 305 -1.62 5.50 -7.56
N PRO A 306 -0.49 6.20 -7.76
CA PRO A 306 -0.14 7.39 -6.99
C PRO A 306 -1.13 8.51 -7.24
N TYR A 307 -1.39 9.30 -6.21
CA TYR A 307 -2.30 10.43 -6.26
C TYR A 307 -1.79 11.63 -5.45
N LYS A 308 -2.32 12.81 -5.80
CA LYS A 308 -2.20 14.03 -5.00
C LYS A 308 -3.55 14.40 -4.42
N VAL A 309 -3.57 14.87 -3.17
CA VAL A 309 -4.77 15.37 -2.50
C VAL A 309 -4.77 16.90 -2.55
N TYR A 310 -5.91 17.48 -2.93
CA TYR A 310 -6.13 18.92 -2.95
C TYR A 310 -7.34 19.27 -2.09
N ARG A 311 -7.21 20.32 -1.29
CA ARG A 311 -8.28 20.96 -0.53
C ARG A 311 -8.87 22.10 -1.35
N ILE A 312 -10.20 22.22 -1.35
CA ILE A 312 -10.92 23.39 -1.88
C ILE A 312 -10.96 24.44 -0.77
N VAL A 313 -10.40 25.61 -1.04
CA VAL A 313 -10.32 26.72 -0.10
C VAL A 313 -11.67 27.47 -0.09
N PRO A 314 -12.36 27.63 1.06
CA PRO A 314 -13.59 28.42 1.16
C PRO A 314 -13.38 29.90 0.77
N GLU A 315 -14.39 30.55 0.19
CA GLU A 315 -14.26 31.92 -0.33
C GLU A 315 -13.86 32.97 0.74
N GLU A 316 -14.13 32.67 2.02
CA GLU A 316 -13.73 33.47 3.17
C GLU A 316 -12.19 33.47 3.36
N GLU A 317 -11.55 32.30 3.25
CA GLU A 317 -10.09 32.15 3.34
C GLU A 317 -9.36 32.69 2.09
N GLN A 318 -10.02 32.68 0.92
CA GLN A 318 -9.45 33.18 -0.33
C GLN A 318 -9.13 34.67 -0.29
N LYS A 319 -9.98 35.48 0.37
CA LYS A 319 -9.82 36.94 0.47
C LYS A 319 -8.56 37.33 1.25
N CYS A 320 -8.14 36.54 2.23
CA CYS A 320 -6.90 36.78 2.98
C CYS A 320 -5.64 36.52 2.14
N LYS A 321 -5.67 35.58 1.19
CA LYS A 321 -4.52 35.29 0.31
C LYS A 321 -4.33 36.32 -0.83
N ALA A 322 -5.38 37.06 -1.21
CA ALA A 322 -5.34 38.11 -2.23
C ALA A 322 -4.89 39.50 -1.71
N GLY A 323 -4.81 39.69 -0.39
CA GLY A 323 -4.66 41.01 0.24
C GLY A 323 -3.25 41.63 0.28
N ILE A 324 -2.25 41.08 -0.43
CA ILE A 324 -0.87 41.59 -0.43
C ILE A 324 -0.37 41.82 -1.88
N ALA A 325 -1.14 42.59 -2.65
CA ALA A 325 -0.67 43.31 -3.84
C ALA A 325 -1.53 44.58 -4.01
N ASN A 326 -0.89 45.72 -4.34
CA ASN A 326 -1.55 47.03 -4.33
C ASN A 326 -2.72 47.12 -5.32
N GLY A 327 -3.79 47.80 -4.89
CA GLY A 327 -5.05 47.84 -5.63
C GLY A 327 -5.13 48.88 -6.75
N SER A 328 -5.93 48.55 -7.76
CA SER A 328 -6.70 49.51 -8.56
C SER A 328 -7.99 48.82 -9.02
N ASN A 329 -9.10 49.56 -9.05
CA ASN A 329 -10.38 49.03 -9.51
C ASN A 329 -10.46 49.11 -11.03
N LEU A 330 -10.54 47.97 -11.72
CA LEU A 330 -11.40 47.84 -12.88
C LEU A 330 -11.88 46.39 -13.03
N THR A 331 -13.15 46.24 -13.39
CA THR A 331 -13.76 44.94 -13.69
C THR A 331 -13.32 44.49 -15.08
N ASP A 332 -12.38 43.55 -15.16
CA ASP A 332 -12.02 42.89 -16.41
C ASP A 332 -11.96 41.37 -16.27
N VAL A 333 -12.46 40.69 -17.30
CA VAL A 333 -12.49 39.22 -17.40
C VAL A 333 -11.11 38.76 -17.83
N VAL A 334 -10.30 38.29 -16.88
CA VAL A 334 -8.95 37.76 -17.20
C VAL A 334 -9.08 36.41 -17.90
N GLU A 335 -9.04 36.43 -19.24
CA GLU A 335 -8.74 35.24 -20.03
C GLU A 335 -7.34 34.74 -19.67
N MET A 336 -7.27 33.69 -18.85
CA MET A 336 -6.02 33.01 -18.51
C MET A 336 -5.53 32.22 -19.73
N ASP A 337 -4.75 32.90 -20.57
CA ASP A 337 -4.00 32.32 -21.68
C ASP A 337 -2.50 32.30 -21.38
N CYS A 338 -1.94 31.09 -21.23
CA CYS A 338 -0.50 30.90 -21.20
C CYS A 338 0.04 31.02 -22.63
N SER A 339 0.68 32.14 -22.94
CA SER A 339 1.32 32.40 -24.24
C SER A 339 2.50 31.46 -24.50
N SER A 340 2.75 31.17 -25.79
CA SER A 340 3.76 30.20 -26.20
C SER A 340 5.21 30.65 -25.99
N SER A 341 5.45 31.94 -25.71
CA SER A 341 6.79 32.52 -25.55
C SER A 341 7.40 32.33 -24.17
N ALA A 342 6.58 32.15 -23.12
CA ALA A 342 7.08 31.87 -21.77
C ALA A 342 7.61 30.43 -21.59
N ILE A 343 7.70 29.66 -22.67
CA ILE A 343 8.09 28.25 -22.68
C ILE A 343 9.57 28.08 -23.07
N ASP A 344 10.06 28.88 -24.04
CA ASP A 344 11.46 28.82 -24.49
C ASP A 344 12.43 29.43 -23.47
N ASP A 345 12.05 30.53 -22.80
CA ASP A 345 12.89 31.19 -21.78
C ASP A 345 13.01 30.38 -20.47
N LEU A 346 12.20 29.35 -20.27
CA LEU A 346 12.38 28.36 -19.19
C LEU A 346 13.15 27.10 -19.62
N MET A 347 13.58 27.00 -20.88
CA MET A 347 14.44 25.90 -21.37
C MET A 347 15.94 26.22 -21.35
N LYS A 348 16.36 27.34 -20.75
CA LYS A 348 17.77 27.69 -20.53
C LYS A 348 18.06 28.12 -19.09
N GLU A 349 18.57 27.19 -18.30
CA GLU A 349 19.55 27.34 -17.20
C GLU A 349 19.98 25.90 -16.77
N PRO A 350 21.05 25.68 -15.98
CA PRO A 350 22.20 24.91 -16.45
C PRO A 350 22.16 23.40 -16.11
N PRO A 351 23.02 22.57 -16.76
CA PRO A 351 23.03 21.12 -16.58
C PRO A 351 23.67 20.70 -15.24
N CYS A 352 22.89 20.73 -14.15
CA CYS A 352 23.31 20.16 -12.87
C CYS A 352 22.12 19.77 -11.97
N VAL A 353 21.62 18.53 -12.11
CA VAL A 353 21.13 17.66 -11.00
C VAL A 353 20.74 16.26 -11.50
N ASP A 354 20.33 16.12 -12.76
CA ASP A 354 19.60 14.93 -13.24
C ASP A 354 20.49 13.68 -13.43
N GLU A 355 21.78 13.86 -13.71
CA GLU A 355 22.70 12.74 -14.04
C GLU A 355 23.10 11.88 -12.82
N TYR A 356 22.83 12.32 -11.58
CA TYR A 356 23.13 11.53 -10.37
C TYR A 356 21.92 11.00 -9.59
N LEU A 357 20.68 11.22 -10.08
CA LEU A 357 19.52 10.42 -9.65
C LEU A 357 19.30 9.18 -10.54
N GLY A 358 19.94 9.12 -11.72
CA GLY A 358 19.78 8.03 -12.71
C GLY A 358 20.35 6.66 -12.34
N ILE A 359 20.99 6.49 -11.17
CA ILE A 359 21.62 5.23 -10.75
C ILE A 359 20.67 4.30 -9.96
N ILE A 360 19.56 4.80 -9.41
CA ILE A 360 18.58 3.97 -8.69
C ILE A 360 17.51 3.43 -9.66
N LYS A 361 17.80 2.28 -10.29
CA LYS A 361 16.89 1.64 -11.26
C LYS A 361 15.73 0.87 -10.57
N ARG A 362 14.49 1.33 -10.88
CA ARG A 362 13.23 0.57 -11.00
C ARG A 362 12.66 -0.17 -9.76
N SER A 363 11.61 0.43 -9.17
CA SER A 363 10.22 -0.07 -8.97
C SER A 363 9.94 -1.48 -8.39
N PRO A 364 8.81 -1.75 -7.65
CA PRO A 364 7.57 -0.94 -7.52
C PRO A 364 6.91 -0.79 -6.10
N SER A 365 6.10 0.27 -5.93
CA SER A 365 4.76 0.31 -5.28
C SER A 365 4.43 -0.28 -3.88
N PRO A 366 4.23 0.57 -2.83
CA PRO A 366 3.22 0.44 -1.75
C PRO A 366 1.75 0.59 -2.22
N PRO A 367 0.71 0.15 -1.46
CA PRO A 367 -0.13 1.03 -0.58
C PRO A 367 -0.80 0.31 0.67
N GLN A 368 -1.44 0.91 1.70
CA GLN A 368 -1.75 2.32 2.06
C GLN A 368 -2.18 2.64 3.54
N GLU A 369 -2.10 3.94 3.90
CA GLU A 369 -2.75 4.66 5.03
C GLU A 369 -4.30 4.79 4.86
N THR A 370 -5.17 5.26 5.79
CA THR A 370 -5.08 5.72 7.21
C THR A 370 -6.44 5.55 7.94
N CYS A 371 -6.43 5.70 9.27
CA CYS A 371 -7.61 5.65 10.16
C CYS A 371 -8.58 6.85 10.06
N ARG A 372 -9.83 6.66 10.49
CA ARG A 372 -10.62 7.67 11.23
C ARG A 372 -11.03 7.07 12.59
N ASN A 373 -10.67 7.72 13.70
CA ASN A 373 -11.15 7.38 15.04
C ASN A 373 -12.65 7.74 15.18
N PRO A 374 -13.41 7.06 16.06
CA PRO A 374 -13.47 7.53 17.44
C PRO A 374 -13.43 6.43 18.52
N LEU A 375 -13.19 6.88 19.76
CA LEU A 375 -13.27 6.17 21.04
C LEU A 375 -12.19 5.09 21.31
N ILE A 376 -11.66 5.16 22.54
CA ILE A 376 -10.60 4.30 23.10
C ILE A 376 -11.15 2.87 23.27
N PRO A 377 -10.50 1.82 22.73
CA PRO A 377 -10.85 0.43 23.04
C PRO A 377 -9.82 -0.23 23.98
N ASP A 378 -10.30 -1.04 24.93
CA ASP A 378 -9.64 -1.42 26.19
C ASP A 378 -8.36 -2.30 26.15
N TRP A 379 -7.69 -2.46 25.00
CA TRP A 379 -6.48 -3.28 24.89
C TRP A 379 -5.19 -2.62 25.41
N TRP A 380 -5.29 -1.41 25.96
CA TRP A 380 -4.23 -0.75 26.74
C TRP A 380 -4.20 -1.16 28.22
N VAL A 381 -5.21 -1.86 28.71
CA VAL A 381 -5.22 -2.41 30.09
C VAL A 381 -5.02 -3.92 30.03
N GLN A 382 -4.25 -4.44 30.99
CA GLN A 382 -3.97 -5.86 31.12
C GLN A 382 -5.25 -6.68 31.29
N GLN A 383 -5.33 -7.82 30.60
CA GLN A 383 -6.18 -8.93 31.01
C GLN A 383 -5.30 -10.18 31.25
N PRO A 384 -5.37 -10.80 32.43
CA PRO A 384 -4.61 -12.01 32.72
C PRO A 384 -5.30 -13.23 32.09
N SER A 385 -4.64 -13.86 31.12
CA SER A 385 -5.04 -15.17 30.59
C SER A 385 -4.18 -16.28 31.22
N PRO A 386 -4.74 -17.48 31.44
CA PRO A 386 -4.21 -18.42 32.43
C PRO A 386 -2.83 -18.97 32.06
N ALA A 387 -1.98 -19.12 33.07
CA ALA A 387 -0.64 -19.65 32.91
C ALA A 387 -0.67 -21.11 32.44
N LEU A 388 0.10 -21.40 31.39
CA LEU A 388 0.62 -22.75 31.19
C LEU A 388 1.75 -22.97 32.21
N PRO A 389 1.82 -24.13 32.87
CA PRO A 389 2.81 -24.38 33.92
C PRO A 389 4.23 -24.40 33.34
N LEU A 390 5.07 -23.47 33.78
CA LEU A 390 6.50 -23.48 33.53
C LEU A 390 7.18 -24.61 34.29
N MET A 391 8.15 -25.26 33.64
CA MET A 391 9.06 -26.22 34.28
C MET A 391 9.82 -25.54 35.44
N ASN A 392 9.87 -26.19 36.60
CA ASN A 392 10.59 -25.71 37.78
C ASN A 392 12.07 -25.39 37.46
N GLY A 393 12.59 -24.26 37.97
CA GLY A 393 14.02 -23.98 37.84
C GLY A 393 14.58 -22.68 38.42
N TYR A 394 13.79 -21.63 38.65
CA TYR A 394 14.25 -20.42 39.35
C TYR A 394 13.10 -19.75 40.13
N SER A 395 13.20 -19.71 41.45
CA SER A 395 12.23 -19.03 42.33
C SER A 395 12.85 -17.76 42.91
N SER A 396 12.43 -16.58 42.43
CA SER A 396 12.62 -15.29 43.13
C SER A 396 11.79 -14.15 42.49
N TYR A 397 10.58 -13.94 43.03
CA TYR A 397 9.78 -12.70 43.04
C TYR A 397 9.27 -12.07 41.73
N GLU A 398 8.03 -11.57 41.82
CA GLU A 398 7.26 -10.92 40.76
C GLU A 398 7.69 -9.45 40.54
N GLN A 399 8.43 -9.13 39.46
CA GLN A 399 8.71 -7.72 39.13
C GLN A 399 9.03 -7.36 37.66
N HIS A 400 8.52 -8.09 36.65
CA HIS A 400 9.00 -7.94 35.26
C HIS A 400 7.92 -7.76 34.17
N HIS A 401 7.17 -6.65 34.22
CA HIS A 401 6.52 -6.10 33.01
C HIS A 401 7.39 -5.05 32.29
N SER A 402 8.29 -4.37 33.00
CA SER A 402 9.16 -3.31 32.47
C SER A 402 10.40 -3.79 31.71
N GLY A 403 10.85 -5.03 31.91
CA GLY A 403 12.08 -5.54 31.28
C GLY A 403 12.01 -5.64 29.75
N TYR A 404 10.81 -5.82 29.19
CA TYR A 404 10.59 -5.94 27.75
C TYR A 404 10.25 -4.61 27.05
N SER A 405 9.97 -3.53 27.77
CA SER A 405 9.81 -2.19 27.16
C SER A 405 11.14 -1.51 26.87
N GLN A 406 12.23 -1.99 27.49
CA GLN A 406 13.56 -1.45 27.31
C GLN A 406 14.13 -1.80 25.93
N MET A 407 14.43 -0.78 25.13
CA MET A 407 15.04 -0.90 23.80
C MET A 407 16.36 -0.15 23.73
N VAL A 408 17.37 -0.75 23.10
CA VAL A 408 18.60 -0.07 22.69
C VAL A 408 18.47 0.28 21.21
N ILE A 409 18.60 1.57 20.88
CA ILE A 409 18.45 2.11 19.53
C ILE A 409 19.80 2.74 19.13
N SER A 410 20.43 2.22 18.08
CA SER A 410 21.76 2.64 17.61
C SER A 410 21.69 3.19 16.18
N PHE A 411 22.26 4.38 15.96
CA PHE A 411 22.19 5.14 14.71
C PHE A 411 23.50 5.05 13.95
N TYR A 412 23.43 4.76 12.64
CA TYR A 412 24.60 4.68 11.77
C TYR A 412 24.42 5.52 10.51
N TYR A 413 25.46 6.27 10.12
CA TYR A 413 25.54 6.97 8.84
C TYR A 413 26.73 6.43 8.03
N SER A 414 26.50 5.91 6.82
CA SER A 414 27.50 5.14 6.04
C SER A 414 28.22 4.07 6.89
N GLY A 415 27.43 3.27 7.60
CA GLY A 415 27.90 2.23 8.52
C GLY A 415 28.68 2.70 9.76
N ARG A 416 28.94 4.00 9.95
CA ARG A 416 29.60 4.52 11.14
C ARG A 416 28.58 4.79 12.23
N LEU A 417 28.78 4.21 13.41
CA LEU A 417 27.97 4.50 14.60
C LEU A 417 28.12 6.00 14.95
N VAL A 418 27.02 6.74 14.93
CA VAL A 418 26.96 8.18 15.22
C VAL A 418 26.25 8.52 16.53
N GLY A 419 25.58 7.52 17.13
CA GLY A 419 24.96 7.65 18.45
C GLY A 419 24.17 6.40 18.81
N HIS A 420 23.87 6.24 20.10
CA HIS A 420 22.90 5.27 20.57
C HIS A 420 22.13 5.84 21.77
N ILE A 421 20.96 5.29 22.03
CA ILE A 421 20.10 5.64 23.17
C ILE A 421 19.45 4.37 23.70
N THR A 422 19.20 4.33 25.01
CA THR A 422 18.38 3.29 25.64
C THR A 422 17.11 3.95 26.15
N THR A 423 15.97 3.59 25.55
CA THR A 423 14.64 4.00 26.02
C THR A 423 14.05 2.91 26.91
N SER A 424 13.30 3.31 27.93
CA SER A 424 12.57 2.41 28.84
C SER A 424 11.06 2.67 28.87
N CYS A 425 10.59 3.64 28.07
CA CYS A 425 9.19 4.05 28.04
C CYS A 425 8.26 2.88 27.67
N THR A 426 7.27 2.61 28.53
CA THR A 426 6.29 1.52 28.34
C THR A 426 5.39 1.76 27.14
N GLU A 427 5.08 3.02 26.85
CA GLU A 427 4.26 3.40 25.69
C GLU A 427 5.06 3.26 24.38
N GLY A 428 6.39 3.37 24.47
CA GLY A 428 7.32 3.35 23.34
C GLY A 428 7.89 4.72 23.00
N CYS A 429 8.44 4.86 21.79
CA CYS A 429 9.13 6.07 21.36
C CYS A 429 8.88 6.44 19.89
N ARG A 430 8.97 7.74 19.56
CA ARG A 430 8.97 8.26 18.18
C ARG A 430 10.40 8.61 17.77
N ILE A 431 10.92 7.98 16.72
CA ILE A 431 12.19 8.37 16.09
C ILE A 431 11.90 9.40 14.99
N SER A 432 12.35 10.65 15.16
CA SER A 432 12.10 11.75 14.21
C SER A 432 13.24 12.79 14.22
N VAL A 433 13.26 13.68 13.23
CA VAL A 433 14.35 14.67 13.04
C VAL A 433 14.25 15.84 14.05
N GLY A 434 13.03 16.30 14.34
CA GLY A 434 12.76 17.41 15.25
C GLY A 434 11.56 17.12 16.16
N GLN A 435 11.35 17.97 17.16
CA GLN A 435 10.10 17.93 17.94
C GLN A 435 8.92 18.35 17.07
N PRO A 436 7.73 17.76 17.26
CA PRO A 436 6.53 18.17 16.53
C PRO A 436 6.18 19.61 16.87
N SER A 437 5.87 20.41 15.83
CA SER A 437 5.46 21.80 15.98
C SER A 437 4.09 21.89 16.66
N SER A 438 3.98 22.75 17.67
CA SER A 438 2.87 22.80 18.64
C SER A 438 1.49 23.18 18.07
N HIS A 439 1.37 23.39 16.76
CA HIS A 439 0.19 23.88 16.07
C HIS A 439 -0.49 22.77 15.24
N GLY A 440 -1.01 21.74 15.91
CA GLY A 440 -1.95 20.78 15.29
C GLY A 440 -1.93 19.35 15.85
N GLU A 441 -0.80 18.85 16.36
CA GLU A 441 -0.63 17.41 16.63
C GLU A 441 -1.20 16.88 17.98
N LYS A 442 -1.94 17.69 18.76
CA LYS A 442 -2.60 17.25 20.03
C LYS A 442 -3.67 16.13 19.87
N LEU A 443 -3.93 15.69 18.64
CA LEU A 443 -4.94 14.68 18.31
C LEU A 443 -4.36 13.31 17.87
N TYR A 444 -3.04 13.18 17.70
CA TYR A 444 -2.44 12.01 17.01
C TYR A 444 -1.25 11.34 17.70
N ALA A 445 -0.77 11.87 18.83
CA ALA A 445 0.25 11.22 19.65
C ALA A 445 -0.17 11.23 21.13
N PRO A 446 -0.06 10.11 21.87
CA PRO A 446 -0.15 10.14 23.32
C PRO A 446 0.97 11.03 23.88
N GLU A 447 0.64 11.93 24.82
CA GLU A 447 1.62 12.83 25.46
C GLU A 447 2.71 12.08 26.26
N ALA A 448 2.61 10.74 26.35
CA ALA A 448 3.52 9.84 27.07
C ALA A 448 4.62 9.16 26.23
N LEU A 449 4.64 9.30 24.89
CA LEU A 449 5.68 8.67 24.04
C LEU A 449 7.03 9.39 24.17
N GLU A 450 8.12 8.65 24.29
CA GLU A 450 9.47 9.21 24.33
C GLU A 450 9.91 9.73 22.95
N HIS A 451 10.48 10.94 22.87
CA HIS A 451 10.95 11.53 21.62
C HIS A 451 12.44 11.25 21.38
N VAL A 452 12.73 10.29 20.52
CA VAL A 452 14.10 9.94 20.11
C VAL A 452 14.46 10.74 18.86
N ARG A 453 15.56 11.50 18.93
CA ARG A 453 16.04 12.31 17.80
C ARG A 453 17.07 11.55 16.98
N PHE A 454 17.00 11.70 15.65
CA PHE A 454 18.16 11.39 14.81
C PHE A 454 19.36 12.27 15.22
N PRO A 455 20.59 11.73 15.25
CA PRO A 455 21.80 12.54 15.41
C PRO A 455 21.91 13.65 14.36
N SER A 456 22.62 14.75 14.67
CA SER A 456 22.81 15.83 13.70
C SER A 456 23.52 15.31 12.45
N VAL A 457 23.14 15.84 11.28
CA VAL A 457 23.87 15.64 10.02
C VAL A 457 25.33 16.10 10.12
N ASP A 458 25.68 16.91 11.12
CA ASP A 458 27.06 17.34 11.38
C ASP A 458 28.00 16.23 11.86
N ALA A 459 27.47 15.10 12.33
CA ALA A 459 28.24 13.88 12.55
C ALA A 459 28.78 13.27 11.24
N ILE A 460 28.28 13.69 10.07
CA ILE A 460 28.71 13.20 8.76
C ILE A 460 29.90 14.03 8.26
N GLN A 461 31.06 13.37 8.13
CA GLN A 461 32.29 13.98 7.63
C GLN A 461 32.29 14.25 6.11
N ASN A 462 31.53 13.48 5.34
CA ASN A 462 31.48 13.61 3.89
C ASN A 462 30.39 14.62 3.47
N ASP A 463 30.78 15.77 2.94
CA ASP A 463 29.84 16.86 2.57
C ASP A 463 28.78 16.43 1.56
N ARG A 464 29.13 15.57 0.60
CA ARG A 464 28.18 15.02 -0.38
C ARG A 464 27.10 14.20 0.32
N GLN A 465 27.50 13.32 1.24
CA GLN A 465 26.55 12.55 2.05
C GLN A 465 25.75 13.48 2.96
N LYS A 466 26.40 14.44 3.66
CA LYS A 466 25.73 15.41 4.55
C LYS A 466 24.60 16.13 3.82
N GLN A 467 24.83 16.54 2.56
CA GLN A 467 23.81 17.22 1.76
C GLN A 467 22.67 16.29 1.30
N ILE A 468 22.94 15.02 1.00
CA ILE A 468 21.91 14.02 0.69
C ILE A 468 21.07 13.71 1.94
N THR A 469 21.71 13.44 3.08
CA THR A 469 21.03 13.19 4.36
C THR A 469 20.18 14.38 4.79
N ARG A 470 20.67 15.62 4.62
CA ARG A 470 19.89 16.84 4.90
C ARG A 470 18.61 16.94 4.05
N LYS A 471 18.65 16.55 2.77
CA LYS A 471 17.44 16.46 1.93
C LYS A 471 16.49 15.36 2.40
N LEU A 472 17.03 14.18 2.74
CA LEU A 472 16.23 13.06 3.24
C LEU A 472 15.52 13.40 4.56
N PHE A 473 16.18 14.15 5.46
CA PHE A 473 15.62 14.57 6.75
C PHE A 473 14.28 15.34 6.63
N GLY A 474 14.11 16.19 5.61
CA GLY A 474 12.84 16.87 5.35
C GLY A 474 11.68 15.92 4.99
N HIS A 475 11.98 14.70 4.56
CA HIS A 475 10.97 13.64 4.38
C HIS A 475 10.82 12.72 5.59
N LEU A 476 11.64 12.89 6.65
CA LEU A 476 11.64 12.08 7.87
C LEU A 476 11.04 12.80 9.09
N GLU A 477 10.48 14.00 8.93
CA GLU A 477 9.95 14.83 10.01
C GLU A 477 8.92 14.11 10.88
N ARG A 478 7.87 13.51 10.28
CA ARG A 478 6.85 12.73 11.03
C ARG A 478 7.40 11.47 11.70
N GLY A 479 8.55 10.95 11.24
CA GLY A 479 9.28 9.85 11.86
C GLY A 479 8.65 8.45 11.77
N VAL A 480 9.08 7.57 12.67
CA VAL A 480 8.50 6.24 12.93
C VAL A 480 8.19 6.09 14.42
N LEU A 481 7.12 5.37 14.76
CA LEU A 481 6.82 4.97 16.14
C LEU A 481 7.33 3.55 16.38
N LEU A 482 7.98 3.31 17.52
CA LEU A 482 8.43 2.01 18.00
C LEU A 482 7.78 1.71 19.35
N HIS A 483 7.32 0.48 19.54
CA HIS A 483 6.82 -0.02 20.82
C HIS A 483 7.39 -1.42 21.07
N SER A 484 7.78 -1.71 22.31
CA SER A 484 8.37 -3.00 22.69
C SER A 484 7.67 -3.57 23.91
N ASN A 485 7.36 -4.86 23.87
CA ASN A 485 6.75 -5.58 24.97
C ASN A 485 7.12 -7.09 24.91
N LYS A 486 6.53 -7.89 25.81
CA LYS A 486 6.79 -9.33 25.93
C LYS A 486 6.56 -10.15 24.65
N GLN A 487 5.77 -9.64 23.70
CA GLN A 487 5.52 -10.32 22.42
C GLN A 487 6.59 -10.00 21.37
N GLY A 488 7.27 -8.85 21.47
CA GLY A 488 8.15 -8.37 20.41
C GLY A 488 8.30 -6.86 20.32
N ILE A 489 8.89 -6.43 19.19
CA ILE A 489 8.99 -5.02 18.80
C ILE A 489 8.03 -4.78 17.64
N PHE A 490 7.29 -3.68 17.71
CA PHE A 490 6.32 -3.21 16.73
C PHE A 490 6.73 -1.83 16.21
N ILE A 491 6.50 -1.56 14.92
CA ILE A 491 6.78 -0.27 14.29
C ILE A 491 5.56 0.25 13.52
N LYS A 492 5.43 1.58 13.47
CA LYS A 492 4.49 2.28 12.57
C LYS A 492 5.23 3.41 11.85
N ARG A 493 5.25 3.40 10.51
CA ARG A 493 5.89 4.46 9.71
C ARG A 493 4.93 5.63 9.50
N LEU A 494 5.33 6.84 9.87
CA LEU A 494 4.57 8.08 9.65
C LEU A 494 5.25 9.02 8.64
N CYS A 495 6.53 8.81 8.36
CA CYS A 495 7.32 9.67 7.50
C CYS A 495 7.06 9.46 5.99
N GLN A 496 7.17 10.56 5.23
CA GLN A 496 7.07 10.53 3.77
C GLN A 496 8.19 9.68 3.15
N GLY A 497 9.42 9.80 3.68
CA GLY A 497 10.58 9.01 3.26
C GLY A 497 10.33 7.51 3.40
N ARG A 498 10.88 6.73 2.44
CA ARG A 498 10.79 5.26 2.48
C ARG A 498 11.58 4.73 3.67
N VAL A 499 11.04 3.74 4.36
CA VAL A 499 11.75 2.99 5.41
C VAL A 499 11.66 1.51 5.05
N PHE A 500 12.77 0.81 5.18
CA PHE A 500 12.91 -0.62 4.94
C PHE A 500 13.45 -1.30 6.20
N TRP A 501 13.28 -2.61 6.35
CA TRP A 501 13.66 -3.31 7.59
C TRP A 501 14.12 -4.76 7.41
N SER A 502 14.80 -5.28 8.42
CA SER A 502 15.06 -6.71 8.63
C SER A 502 14.93 -7.04 10.11
N GLY A 503 14.45 -8.24 10.44
CA GLY A 503 14.29 -8.75 11.81
C GLY A 503 13.84 -10.21 11.80
N ASN A 504 13.60 -10.84 12.95
CA ASN A 504 13.31 -12.29 12.99
C ASN A 504 11.89 -12.67 12.50
N THR A 505 10.95 -11.71 12.41
CA THR A 505 9.61 -11.90 11.80
C THR A 505 9.59 -11.70 10.28
N MET A 506 10.75 -11.44 9.67
CA MET A 506 10.90 -11.20 8.24
C MET A 506 10.61 -12.45 7.41
N VAL A 507 9.62 -12.36 6.53
CA VAL A 507 9.17 -13.50 5.69
C VAL A 507 10.11 -13.75 4.49
N TYR A 508 10.70 -12.70 3.93
CA TYR A 508 11.51 -12.77 2.70
C TYR A 508 12.88 -12.11 2.92
N LYS A 509 13.97 -12.90 2.86
CA LYS A 509 15.35 -12.40 3.06
C LYS A 509 16.04 -11.96 1.76
N ASP A 510 15.43 -12.26 0.63
CA ASP A 510 15.96 -12.17 -0.74
C ASP A 510 15.51 -10.89 -1.50
N ARG A 511 14.63 -10.08 -0.90
CA ARG A 511 14.09 -8.85 -1.51
C ARG A 511 13.99 -7.69 -0.52
N PRO A 512 13.93 -6.43 -0.99
CA PRO A 512 13.71 -5.29 -0.11
C PRO A 512 12.38 -5.38 0.64
N ASN A 513 12.41 -5.22 1.96
CA ASN A 513 11.23 -5.28 2.83
C ASN A 513 10.87 -3.86 3.28
N LYS A 514 9.98 -3.22 2.52
CA LYS A 514 9.50 -1.86 2.79
C LYS A 514 8.47 -1.86 3.93
N LEU A 515 8.49 -0.82 4.75
CA LEU A 515 7.39 -0.48 5.66
C LEU A 515 6.39 0.43 4.94
N ASP A 516 5.15 -0.02 4.89
CA ASP A 516 4.02 0.82 4.47
C ASP A 516 3.70 1.88 5.52
N ARG A 517 3.12 3.00 5.06
CA ARG A 517 2.80 4.12 5.95
C ARG A 517 1.52 3.82 6.71
N ASP A 518 1.48 4.27 7.95
CA ASP A 518 0.39 4.11 8.91
C ASP A 518 -0.06 2.66 9.23
N GLU A 519 0.64 1.64 8.73
CA GLU A 519 0.50 0.24 9.16
C GLU A 519 1.37 -0.05 10.40
N VAL A 520 0.86 -0.89 11.31
CA VAL A 520 1.61 -1.40 12.46
C VAL A 520 2.18 -2.78 12.11
N VAL A 521 3.50 -2.88 12.01
CA VAL A 521 4.21 -4.11 11.62
C VAL A 521 4.96 -4.67 12.83
N LYS A 522 4.81 -5.98 13.08
CA LYS A 522 5.64 -6.69 14.07
C LYS A 522 6.98 -7.04 13.44
N ILE A 523 8.05 -6.39 13.89
CA ILE A 523 9.40 -6.47 13.31
C ILE A 523 10.37 -7.34 14.13
N PHE A 524 9.98 -7.70 15.35
CA PHE A 524 10.66 -8.70 16.15
C PHE A 524 9.62 -9.52 16.93
N ASP A 525 9.86 -10.81 17.11
CA ASP A 525 9.08 -11.72 17.96
C ASP A 525 9.99 -12.33 19.03
N THR A 526 9.69 -12.00 20.28
CA THR A 526 10.48 -12.42 21.45
C THR A 526 10.34 -13.93 21.72
N ASN A 527 9.17 -14.51 21.47
CA ASN A 527 8.93 -15.95 21.68
C ASN A 527 9.62 -16.78 20.59
N LEU A 528 9.59 -16.30 19.35
CA LEU A 528 10.35 -16.86 18.23
C LEU A 528 11.85 -16.92 18.55
N PHE A 529 12.41 -15.79 19.00
CA PHE A 529 13.81 -15.72 19.41
C PHE A 529 14.16 -16.75 20.50
N PHE A 530 13.40 -16.81 21.60
CA PHE A 530 13.71 -17.73 22.69
C PHE A 530 13.56 -19.20 22.30
N ARG A 531 12.55 -19.53 21.47
CA ARG A 531 12.40 -20.88 20.92
C ARG A 531 13.60 -21.27 20.06
N ASP A 532 14.02 -20.39 19.15
CA ASP A 532 15.14 -20.68 18.26
C ASP A 532 16.48 -20.73 19.04
N LEU A 533 16.62 -19.96 20.12
CA LEU A 533 17.74 -20.03 21.06
C LEU A 533 17.81 -21.39 21.80
N GLN A 534 16.66 -21.98 22.19
CA GLN A 534 16.62 -23.32 22.79
C GLN A 534 17.11 -24.42 21.82
N PHE A 535 16.89 -24.23 20.51
CA PHE A 535 17.33 -25.17 19.47
C PHE A 535 18.73 -24.88 18.90
N TYR A 536 19.40 -23.80 19.34
CA TYR A 536 20.74 -23.40 18.87
C TYR A 536 21.76 -24.55 18.91
N ASN A 537 21.82 -25.29 20.03
CA ASN A 537 22.74 -26.41 20.23
C ASN A 537 22.60 -27.52 19.18
N ASN A 538 21.44 -27.62 18.51
CA ASN A 538 21.16 -28.61 17.47
C ASN A 538 21.29 -28.05 16.05
N GLN A 539 21.21 -26.73 15.87
CA GLN A 539 21.17 -26.09 14.55
C GLN A 539 22.45 -25.33 14.18
N GLY A 540 23.35 -25.06 15.14
CA GLY A 540 24.65 -24.40 14.94
C GLY A 540 24.57 -22.89 14.63
N HIS A 541 23.40 -22.37 14.29
CA HIS A 541 23.17 -20.98 13.92
C HIS A 541 22.51 -20.22 15.08
N PHE A 542 23.20 -19.22 15.62
CA PHE A 542 22.70 -18.43 16.74
C PHE A 542 21.61 -17.45 16.25
N PRO A 543 20.44 -17.35 16.92
CA PRO A 543 19.34 -16.50 16.45
C PRO A 543 19.69 -15.01 16.50
N ASP A 544 19.22 -14.24 15.51
CA ASP A 544 19.46 -12.80 15.47
C ASP A 544 18.54 -12.06 16.46
N SER A 545 19.15 -11.25 17.34
CA SER A 545 18.46 -10.38 18.30
C SER A 545 18.05 -9.03 17.70
N ARG A 546 18.55 -8.69 16.51
CA ARG A 546 18.52 -7.34 15.97
C ARG A 546 17.38 -7.13 15.00
N VAL A 547 16.80 -5.95 15.09
CA VAL A 547 16.12 -5.30 13.97
C VAL A 547 17.08 -4.28 13.36
N VAL A 548 17.15 -4.19 12.04
CA VAL A 548 17.79 -3.08 11.32
C VAL A 548 16.76 -2.37 10.46
N LEU A 549 16.66 -1.05 10.61
CA LEU A 549 15.86 -0.16 9.78
C LEU A 549 16.78 0.62 8.83
N CYS A 550 16.40 0.76 7.56
CA CYS A 550 17.13 1.54 6.56
C CYS A 550 16.22 2.65 6.02
N PHE A 551 16.70 3.90 6.00
CA PHE A 551 15.90 5.07 5.62
C PHE A 551 16.35 5.63 4.26
N GLY A 552 15.39 5.83 3.35
CA GLY A 552 15.58 6.37 1.99
C GLY A 552 15.93 5.32 0.93
N GLU A 553 16.73 4.33 1.29
CA GLU A 553 17.30 3.31 0.40
C GLU A 553 16.66 1.94 0.58
N GLU A 554 16.66 1.12 -0.48
CA GLU A 554 16.15 -0.24 -0.45
C GLU A 554 17.01 -1.16 0.43
N PHE A 555 16.36 -2.06 1.15
CA PHE A 555 17.02 -2.98 2.09
C PHE A 555 16.07 -4.14 2.47
N PRO A 556 16.56 -5.38 2.62
CA PRO A 556 17.85 -5.89 2.16
C PRO A 556 18.01 -5.83 0.64
N ASP A 557 19.25 -5.64 0.20
CA ASP A 557 19.68 -5.69 -1.19
C ASP A 557 21.16 -6.12 -1.25
N ALA A 558 21.76 -6.11 -2.45
CA ALA A 558 23.17 -6.47 -2.62
C ALA A 558 24.16 -5.37 -2.18
N VAL A 559 23.69 -4.21 -1.69
CA VAL A 559 24.56 -3.09 -1.31
C VAL A 559 25.00 -3.26 0.15
N PRO A 560 26.32 -3.31 0.44
CA PRO A 560 26.79 -3.49 1.81
C PRO A 560 26.24 -2.44 2.78
N LEU A 561 25.89 -2.85 4.01
CA LEU A 561 25.36 -1.97 5.06
C LEU A 561 26.20 -0.69 5.28
N ARG A 562 27.52 -0.80 5.14
CA ARG A 562 28.46 0.34 5.25
C ARG A 562 28.30 1.42 4.18
N CYS A 563 27.60 1.12 3.09
CA CYS A 563 27.32 2.07 2.01
C CYS A 563 25.94 2.75 2.20
N LYS A 564 25.11 2.30 3.16
CA LYS A 564 23.77 2.85 3.41
C LYS A 564 23.85 4.19 4.16
N LEU A 565 23.09 5.17 3.69
CA LEU A 565 23.07 6.55 4.16
C LEU A 565 22.66 6.65 5.63
N ILE A 566 21.59 5.95 6.02
CA ILE A 566 21.03 5.90 7.37
C ILE A 566 20.58 4.48 7.69
N LEU A 567 21.16 3.90 8.75
CA LEU A 567 20.65 2.69 9.40
C LEU A 567 20.32 2.99 10.87
N VAL A 568 19.29 2.32 11.39
CA VAL A 568 18.95 2.31 12.81
C VAL A 568 18.79 0.87 13.27
N GLN A 569 19.67 0.41 14.15
CA GLN A 569 19.57 -0.91 14.79
C GLN A 569 18.72 -0.78 16.07
N VAL A 570 17.79 -1.70 16.28
CA VAL A 570 16.92 -1.76 17.46
C VAL A 570 17.00 -3.16 18.08
N GLU A 571 17.21 -3.26 19.38
CA GLU A 571 17.23 -4.52 20.15
C GLU A 571 16.44 -4.36 21.45
N GLN A 572 15.72 -5.40 21.88
CA GLN A 572 15.21 -5.47 23.26
C GLN A 572 16.38 -5.67 24.21
N LEU A 573 16.48 -4.88 25.29
CA LEU A 573 17.63 -4.93 26.19
C LEU A 573 17.76 -6.29 26.89
N CYS A 574 16.65 -6.89 27.31
CA CYS A 574 16.62 -8.23 27.92
C CYS A 574 17.12 -9.32 26.95
N VAL A 575 16.71 -9.28 25.68
CA VAL A 575 17.19 -10.21 24.64
C VAL A 575 18.69 -10.04 24.45
N ARG A 576 19.17 -8.79 24.34
CA ARG A 576 20.59 -8.51 24.20
C ARG A 576 21.42 -9.02 25.38
N GLN A 577 20.94 -8.87 26.62
CA GLN A 577 21.61 -9.41 27.81
C GLN A 577 21.73 -10.94 27.74
N VAL A 578 20.66 -11.64 27.39
CA VAL A 578 20.68 -13.11 27.19
C VAL A 578 21.68 -13.52 26.10
N VAL A 579 21.79 -12.76 25.01
CA VAL A 579 22.80 -13.01 23.95
C VAL A 579 24.22 -12.79 24.45
N GLU A 580 24.47 -11.75 25.23
CA GLU A 580 25.79 -11.46 25.81
C GLU A 580 26.19 -12.51 26.86
N GLU A 581 25.24 -13.05 27.63
CA GLU A 581 25.47 -14.15 28.58
C GLU A 581 25.71 -15.49 27.88
N ALA A 582 24.87 -15.88 26.92
CA ALA A 582 25.03 -17.12 26.16
C ALA A 582 26.41 -17.20 25.48
N ARG A 583 26.90 -16.07 24.92
CA ARG A 583 28.24 -15.98 24.32
C ARG A 583 29.37 -16.18 25.34
N LYS A 584 29.23 -15.65 26.56
CA LYS A 584 30.23 -15.85 27.64
C LYS A 584 30.32 -17.33 28.03
N THR A 585 29.18 -18.00 28.20
CA THR A 585 29.14 -19.43 28.57
C THR A 585 29.79 -20.32 27.51
N CYS A 586 29.59 -20.03 26.21
CA CYS A 586 30.28 -20.73 25.13
C CYS A 586 31.81 -20.54 25.13
N SER A 587 32.31 -19.40 25.64
CA SER A 587 33.75 -19.11 25.73
C SER A 587 34.47 -19.75 26.92
N SER A 588 33.75 -20.41 27.84
CA SER A 588 34.30 -20.94 29.10
C SER A 588 34.53 -22.45 29.16
N SER A 589 34.36 -23.20 28.06
CA SER A 589 34.66 -24.65 28.01
C SER A 589 36.15 -24.93 27.79
N PRO A 590 36.86 -25.61 28.72
CA PRO A 590 38.30 -25.83 28.61
C PRO A 590 38.67 -27.17 27.94
N MET A 591 39.40 -27.10 26.82
CA MET A 591 40.38 -28.11 26.38
C MET A 591 41.55 -27.42 25.66
N LEU A 592 42.75 -27.96 25.83
CA LEU A 592 44.08 -27.30 25.71
C LEU A 592 44.75 -27.50 24.31
N PRO A 593 45.98 -26.99 24.05
CA PRO A 593 46.57 -25.63 24.25
C PRO A 593 47.34 -25.12 22.97
N ILE A 594 48.23 -24.11 23.12
CA ILE A 594 49.27 -23.59 22.14
C ILE A 594 48.74 -22.57 21.11
N VAL A 595 49.30 -21.35 20.91
CA VAL A 595 50.40 -20.60 21.57
C VAL A 595 50.09 -19.07 21.53
N ASP A 596 50.71 -18.29 22.42
CA ASP A 596 50.55 -16.83 22.55
C ASP A 596 51.41 -16.02 21.54
N GLU A 597 51.27 -14.70 21.55
CA GLU A 597 51.82 -13.66 20.64
C GLU A 597 51.06 -13.49 19.30
N THR A 598 50.50 -12.32 18.94
CA THR A 598 50.51 -10.98 19.55
C THR A 598 49.15 -10.27 19.41
N GLN A 599 48.93 -9.23 20.21
CA GLN A 599 47.78 -8.32 20.10
C GLN A 599 47.73 -7.66 18.70
N HIS A 600 46.59 -7.73 17.99
CA HIS A 600 45.90 -6.62 17.27
C HIS A 600 44.60 -7.12 16.57
N ASP A 601 43.56 -6.29 16.57
CA ASP A 601 42.33 -6.32 15.75
C ASP A 601 41.41 -7.56 15.71
N GLN A 602 40.65 -7.74 16.80
CA GLN A 602 39.44 -8.59 16.87
C GLN A 602 38.21 -8.01 16.12
N VAL A 603 38.37 -7.15 15.10
CA VAL A 603 37.26 -6.49 14.38
C VAL A 603 36.93 -7.18 13.04
N TYR A 604 37.82 -8.01 12.50
CA TYR A 604 37.80 -8.41 11.07
C TYR A 604 37.15 -9.77 10.72
N ARG A 605 36.65 -10.56 11.68
CA ARG A 605 36.22 -11.96 11.45
C ARG A 605 34.72 -12.27 11.53
N ILE A 606 33.84 -11.28 11.72
CA ILE A 606 32.37 -11.48 11.79
C ILE A 606 31.65 -11.08 10.48
N PHE A 607 32.37 -10.54 9.48
CA PHE A 607 31.79 -9.95 8.26
C PHE A 607 32.20 -10.62 6.95
N GLN A 608 32.61 -11.89 6.96
CA GLN A 608 33.26 -12.53 5.80
C GLN A 608 32.58 -13.79 5.26
N ASP A 609 31.24 -13.85 5.27
CA ASP A 609 30.51 -14.98 4.64
C ASP A 609 29.32 -14.60 3.73
N ILE A 610 29.23 -13.33 3.32
CA ILE A 610 28.40 -12.94 2.17
C ILE A 610 29.21 -11.99 1.27
N CYS A 611 29.43 -12.42 0.02
CA CYS A 611 30.13 -11.74 -1.09
C CYS A 611 31.67 -11.66 -1.02
N GLY A 612 32.33 -12.73 -1.47
CA GLY A 612 33.74 -12.72 -1.90
C GLY A 612 33.91 -13.39 -3.27
N THR A 613 33.86 -12.63 -4.37
CA THR A 613 34.29 -13.09 -5.70
C THR A 613 35.76 -12.76 -5.91
N HIS A 614 36.61 -13.72 -6.30
CA HIS A 614 37.72 -13.50 -7.23
C HIS A 614 38.23 -14.82 -7.86
N GLN A 615 39.11 -14.70 -8.86
CA GLN A 615 39.33 -15.68 -9.93
C GLN A 615 40.50 -16.66 -9.70
N ARG A 616 40.59 -17.64 -10.61
CA ARG A 616 41.63 -18.69 -10.78
C ARG A 616 43.09 -18.23 -10.58
N PRO A 617 43.96 -19.18 -10.20
CA PRO A 617 44.97 -19.72 -11.14
C PRO A 617 45.05 -21.27 -11.08
N LEU A 618 45.78 -22.05 -11.90
CA LEU A 618 46.24 -22.13 -13.29
C LEU A 618 47.30 -23.28 -13.30
N PHE A 619 47.52 -24.01 -14.41
CA PHE A 619 48.51 -25.12 -14.60
C PHE A 619 48.14 -26.46 -13.87
N ARG A 620 48.33 -27.69 -14.38
CA ARG A 620 49.00 -28.29 -15.57
C ARG A 620 48.48 -29.75 -15.79
N GLU A 621 48.71 -30.53 -16.87
CA GLU A 621 49.05 -30.33 -18.31
C GLU A 621 48.79 -31.64 -19.09
N ASN A 622 48.56 -31.58 -20.42
CA ASN A 622 48.73 -32.67 -21.43
C ASN A 622 47.86 -33.96 -21.28
N GLN A 623 47.44 -34.70 -22.32
CA GLN A 623 47.41 -34.58 -23.80
C GLN A 623 46.36 -35.64 -24.30
N GLN A 624 46.04 -35.89 -25.59
CA GLN A 624 46.62 -35.48 -26.87
C GLN A 624 45.53 -35.14 -27.92
N ILE A 625 45.58 -35.69 -29.14
CA ILE A 625 44.74 -35.42 -30.32
C ILE A 625 44.52 -36.73 -31.09
N ALA A 626 43.33 -36.92 -31.70
CA ALA A 626 43.06 -37.51 -33.03
C ALA A 626 41.84 -38.46 -33.10
N VAL A 627 41.07 -38.29 -34.19
CA VAL A 627 39.90 -39.06 -34.69
C VAL A 627 38.66 -39.03 -33.79
#